data_AF-A0A956UG76-F1
#
_entry.id   AF-A0A956UG76-F1
#
_cell.length_a   1.000
_cell.length_b   1.000
_cell.length_c   1.000
_cell.angle_alpha   90.00
_cell.angle_beta   90.00
_cell.angle_gamma   90.00
#
_symmetry.space_group_name_H-M   'P 1'
#
loop_
_entity.id
_entity.type
_entity.pdbx_description
1 polymer ?
#
loop_
_entity_poly.entity_id
_entity_poly.type
_entity_poly.pdbx_seq_one_letter_code
_entity_poly.pdbx_strand_id
1 'polypeptide(L)'
;MNMPIPMESDEWIDIHAHVAGVARIGVDATRYGVRQGVGVLVDAGSAPPAELGERLAALNAGPTMVLAWANICAEGIAGEGCATHNITGAAAREALASLPGRVVGIKLQCSNTRLAERGLGAIENAKAV
;
A
#
# COMPACT_ATOMS: atom_id res chain seq x y z
N MET A 1 -24.95 21.26 -33.44
CA MET A 1 -24.30 21.19 -32.11
C MET A 1 -23.19 20.16 -32.21
N ASN A 2 -21.94 20.55 -32.05
CA ASN A 2 -20.85 19.57 -31.91
C ASN A 2 -20.94 18.97 -30.51
N MET A 3 -21.32 17.70 -30.41
CA MET A 3 -21.10 16.96 -29.18
C MET A 3 -19.60 16.70 -29.04
N PRO A 4 -19.01 16.93 -27.85
CA PRO A 4 -17.62 16.53 -27.63
C PRO A 4 -17.50 15.01 -27.81
N ILE A 5 -16.45 14.59 -28.52
CA ILE A 5 -16.09 13.18 -28.62
C ILE A 5 -15.68 12.74 -27.20
N PRO A 6 -16.25 11.65 -26.65
CA PRO A 6 -15.84 11.15 -25.35
C PRO A 6 -14.34 10.78 -25.39
N MET A 7 -13.63 11.19 -24.35
CA MET A 7 -12.23 10.80 -24.15
C MET A 7 -12.22 9.44 -23.46
N GLU A 8 -11.61 8.45 -24.10
CA GLU A 8 -11.54 7.07 -23.62
C GLU A 8 -10.08 6.67 -23.38
N SER A 9 -9.85 5.93 -22.30
CA SER A 9 -8.59 5.24 -21.99
C SER A 9 -8.92 3.90 -21.35
N ASP A 10 -7.91 3.04 -21.19
CA ASP A 10 -8.00 1.93 -20.25
C ASP A 10 -8.24 2.44 -18.81
N GLU A 11 -8.64 1.54 -17.93
CA GLU A 11 -8.85 1.83 -16.51
C GLU A 11 -7.58 2.41 -15.87
N TRP A 12 -7.75 3.40 -14.99
CA TRP A 12 -6.64 4.03 -14.31
C TRP A 12 -6.09 3.17 -13.18
N ILE A 13 -4.82 3.39 -12.88
CA ILE A 13 -4.09 2.76 -11.80
C ILE A 13 -3.68 3.85 -10.81
N ASP A 14 -4.18 3.78 -9.59
CA ASP A 14 -3.68 4.61 -8.49
C ASP A 14 -2.72 3.78 -7.63
N ILE A 15 -1.44 4.10 -7.76
CA ILE A 15 -0.35 3.39 -7.08
C ILE A 15 -0.16 3.82 -5.62
N HIS A 16 -0.95 4.76 -5.11
CA HIS A 16 -0.79 5.29 -3.76
C HIS A 16 -2.14 5.64 -3.13
N ALA A 17 -2.86 4.62 -2.68
CA ALA A 17 -4.06 4.78 -1.88
C ALA A 17 -3.87 4.21 -0.48
N HIS A 18 -4.70 4.61 0.48
CA HIS A 18 -4.92 3.83 1.70
C HIS A 18 -6.28 3.16 1.55
N VAL A 19 -6.33 1.84 1.49
CA VAL A 19 -7.58 1.12 1.15
C VAL A 19 -8.29 0.69 2.43
N ALA A 20 -9.59 0.99 2.56
CA ALA A 20 -10.38 0.59 3.72
C ALA A 20 -10.38 -0.94 3.88
N GLY A 21 -10.13 -1.43 5.10
CA GLY A 21 -9.95 -2.84 5.41
C GLY A 21 -8.47 -3.26 5.47
N VAL A 22 -7.61 -2.66 4.64
CA VAL A 22 -6.15 -2.74 4.82
C VAL A 22 -5.70 -1.67 5.81
N ALA A 23 -6.15 -0.43 5.61
CA ALA A 23 -5.92 0.70 6.49
C ALA A 23 -7.09 0.90 7.47
N ARG A 24 -6.80 1.46 8.66
CA ARG A 24 -7.83 1.94 9.60
C ARG A 24 -8.63 3.13 9.04
N ILE A 25 -7.95 3.98 8.27
CA ILE A 25 -8.55 5.10 7.56
C ILE A 25 -8.17 4.92 6.10
N GLY A 26 -9.16 4.69 5.23
CA GLY A 26 -8.91 4.44 3.82
C GLY A 26 -10.13 4.69 2.95
N VAL A 27 -9.91 4.70 1.64
CA VAL A 27 -10.94 4.79 0.63
C VAL A 27 -11.58 3.43 0.41
N ASP A 28 -12.89 3.41 0.23
CA ASP A 28 -13.63 2.23 -0.18
C ASP A 28 -13.31 1.91 -1.65
N ALA A 29 -12.77 0.72 -1.92
CA ALA A 29 -12.34 0.33 -3.26
C ALA A 29 -13.50 0.29 -4.28
N THR A 30 -14.70 -0.11 -3.87
CA THR A 30 -15.89 -0.17 -4.74
C THR A 30 -16.41 1.22 -5.11
N ARG A 31 -16.31 2.17 -4.17
CA ARG A 31 -16.74 3.56 -4.35
C ARG A 31 -15.72 4.40 -5.06
N TYR A 32 -14.46 4.30 -4.65
CA TYR A 32 -13.39 5.15 -5.15
C TYR A 32 -12.80 4.59 -6.44
N GLY A 33 -12.68 3.27 -6.59
CA GLY A 33 -12.18 2.64 -7.80
C GLY A 33 -13.09 2.94 -9.00
N VAL A 34 -14.17 2.16 -9.11
CA VAL A 34 -15.08 2.21 -10.27
C VAL A 34 -15.61 3.61 -10.58
N ARG A 35 -16.06 4.36 -9.57
CA ARG A 35 -16.70 5.68 -9.82
C ARG A 35 -15.72 6.77 -10.23
N GLN A 36 -14.42 6.55 -10.09
CA GLN A 36 -13.37 7.48 -10.52
C GLN A 36 -12.62 6.95 -11.76
N GLY A 37 -13.06 5.84 -12.35
CA GLY A 37 -12.38 5.21 -13.48
C GLY A 37 -11.10 4.46 -13.10
N VAL A 38 -10.89 4.16 -11.82
CA VAL A 38 -9.71 3.46 -11.30
C VAL A 38 -10.00 1.97 -11.17
N GLY A 39 -9.37 1.17 -12.04
CA GLY A 39 -9.47 -0.30 -12.05
C GLY A 39 -8.54 -0.97 -11.07
N VAL A 40 -7.41 -0.33 -10.73
CA VAL A 40 -6.40 -0.88 -9.82
C VAL A 40 -6.03 0.14 -8.75
N LEU A 41 -6.13 -0.27 -7.48
CA LEU A 41 -5.62 0.46 -6.31
C LEU A 41 -4.44 -0.28 -5.71
N VAL A 42 -3.38 0.45 -5.36
CA VAL A 42 -2.26 -0.09 -4.59
C VAL A 42 -2.21 0.55 -3.21
N ASP A 43 -2.45 -0.25 -2.17
CA ASP A 43 -2.36 0.20 -0.78
C ASP A 43 -0.93 0.61 -0.42
N ALA A 44 -0.76 1.82 0.11
CA ALA A 44 0.49 2.51 0.36
C ALA A 44 1.21 2.06 1.65
N GLY A 45 1.22 0.75 1.92
CA GLY A 45 1.86 0.16 3.10
C GLY A 45 1.13 0.50 4.39
N SER A 46 -0.19 0.42 4.37
CA SER A 46 -1.03 0.78 5.52
C SER A 46 -0.92 -0.23 6.65
N ALA A 47 -1.00 -1.52 6.32
CA ALA A 47 -1.04 -2.61 7.30
C ALA A 47 0.35 -3.11 7.68
N PRO A 48 0.47 -3.77 8.85
CA PRO A 48 1.55 -4.69 9.15
C PRO A 48 1.76 -5.69 7.99
N PRO A 49 3.00 -5.91 7.50
CA PRO A 49 3.25 -6.83 6.39
C PRO A 49 2.77 -8.25 6.66
N ALA A 50 2.90 -8.71 7.91
CA ALA A 50 2.46 -10.03 8.34
C ALA A 50 0.94 -10.24 8.22
N GLU A 51 0.16 -9.15 8.23
CA GLU A 51 -1.31 -9.18 8.13
C GLU A 51 -1.82 -8.94 6.70
N LEU A 52 -0.94 -8.60 5.74
CA LEU A 52 -1.37 -8.21 4.39
C LEU A 52 -2.14 -9.31 3.68
N GLY A 53 -1.72 -10.57 3.82
CA GLY A 53 -2.39 -11.70 3.16
C GLY A 53 -3.84 -11.83 3.59
N GLU A 54 -4.09 -11.85 4.89
CA GLU A 54 -5.43 -11.94 5.47
C GLU A 54 -6.28 -10.72 5.11
N ARG A 55 -5.73 -9.52 5.29
CA ARG A 55 -6.46 -8.27 5.01
C ARG A 55 -6.85 -8.16 3.54
N LEU A 56 -5.92 -8.45 2.62
CA LEU A 56 -6.18 -8.44 1.18
C LEU A 56 -7.19 -9.51 0.75
N ALA A 57 -7.22 -10.66 1.42
CA ALA A 57 -8.18 -11.73 1.15
C ALA A 57 -9.59 -11.38 1.66
N ALA A 58 -9.69 -10.63 2.76
CA ALA A 58 -10.95 -10.21 3.36
C ALA A 58 -11.61 -9.01 2.65
N LEU A 59 -10.91 -8.33 1.72
CA LEU A 59 -11.44 -7.16 1.02
C LEU A 59 -12.60 -7.52 0.09
N ASN A 60 -13.71 -6.79 0.24
CA ASN A 60 -14.73 -6.70 -0.80
C ASN A 60 -14.44 -5.49 -1.69
N ALA A 61 -13.72 -5.71 -2.80
CA ALA A 61 -13.32 -4.64 -3.71
C ALA A 61 -14.18 -4.54 -4.99
N GLY A 62 -15.21 -5.38 -5.12
CA GLY A 62 -16.00 -5.44 -6.36
C GLY A 62 -15.11 -5.76 -7.57
N PRO A 63 -15.21 -5.02 -8.69
CA PRO A 63 -14.35 -5.23 -9.85
C PRO A 63 -12.97 -4.57 -9.72
N THR A 64 -12.75 -3.70 -8.73
CA THR A 64 -11.46 -3.02 -8.54
C THR A 64 -10.43 -4.00 -7.99
N MET A 65 -9.30 -4.13 -8.68
CA MET A 65 -8.16 -4.90 -8.18
C MET A 65 -7.45 -4.12 -7.08
N VAL A 66 -7.16 -4.78 -5.95
CA VAL A 66 -6.38 -4.19 -4.87
C VAL A 66 -5.07 -4.95 -4.68
N LEU A 67 -3.97 -4.21 -4.81
CA LEU A 67 -2.60 -4.63 -4.55
C LEU A 67 -2.05 -3.87 -3.34
N ALA A 68 -0.85 -4.20 -2.86
CA ALA A 68 -0.23 -3.48 -1.75
C ALA A 68 1.29 -3.35 -1.89
N TRP A 69 1.82 -2.28 -1.31
CA TRP A 69 3.22 -2.17 -0.93
C TRP A 69 3.39 -2.76 0.48
N ALA A 70 4.38 -3.61 0.71
CA ALA A 70 4.71 -4.08 2.06
C ALA A 70 5.47 -3.01 2.83
N ASN A 71 4.95 -2.58 3.98
CA ASN A 71 5.65 -1.58 4.79
C ASN A 71 6.92 -2.19 5.40
N ILE A 72 8.07 -1.52 5.30
CA ILE A 72 9.29 -2.01 5.94
C ILE A 72 9.20 -2.02 7.48
N CYS A 73 8.28 -1.22 8.01
CA CYS A 73 7.98 -1.15 9.43
C CYS A 73 6.91 -2.18 9.77
N ALA A 74 7.21 -3.04 10.75
CA ALA A 74 6.39 -4.19 11.09
C ALA A 74 4.94 -3.83 11.48
N GLU A 75 4.71 -2.63 12.01
CA GLU A 75 3.38 -2.16 12.42
C GLU A 75 2.58 -1.45 11.31
N GLY A 76 3.13 -1.31 10.10
CA GLY A 76 2.51 -0.52 9.04
C GLY A 76 2.49 0.98 9.36
N ILE A 77 1.41 1.68 8.97
CA ILE A 77 1.26 3.13 9.13
C ILE A 77 0.48 3.52 10.41
N ALA A 78 -0.20 2.59 11.07
CA ALA A 78 -1.07 2.89 12.20
C ALA A 78 -0.34 2.94 13.56
N GLY A 79 0.84 2.32 13.67
CA GLY A 79 1.66 2.31 14.89
C GLY A 79 2.38 3.63 15.18
N GLU A 80 3.18 3.64 16.25
CA GLU A 80 3.93 4.83 16.72
C GLU A 80 5.07 5.25 15.78
N GLY A 81 5.33 4.45 14.75
CA GLY A 81 6.37 4.69 13.77
C GLY A 81 7.44 3.62 13.85
N CYS A 82 8.45 3.75 12.99
CA CYS A 82 9.49 2.73 12.86
C CYS A 82 10.66 2.99 13.81
N ALA A 83 10.72 4.19 14.42
CA ALA A 83 11.76 4.60 15.34
C ALA A 83 11.86 3.69 16.57
N THR A 84 10.72 3.18 17.05
CA THR A 84 10.58 2.30 18.22
C THR A 84 10.89 0.83 17.91
N HIS A 85 11.06 0.45 16.65
CA HIS A 85 11.20 -0.95 16.23
C HIS A 85 12.41 -1.20 15.33
N ASN A 86 12.76 -2.47 15.14
CA ASN A 86 13.83 -2.84 14.24
C ASN A 86 13.34 -2.75 12.78
N ILE A 87 13.94 -1.86 11.98
CA ILE A 87 13.52 -1.58 10.60
C ILE A 87 14.31 -2.48 9.64
N THR A 88 14.33 -3.80 9.87
CA THR A 88 15.12 -4.74 9.04
C THR A 88 14.47 -5.04 7.69
N GLY A 89 13.17 -4.79 7.57
CA GLY A 89 12.37 -5.19 6.43
C GLY A 89 12.14 -6.70 6.32
N ALA A 90 12.47 -7.49 7.34
CA ALA A 90 12.27 -8.94 7.30
C ALA A 90 10.81 -9.33 7.00
N ALA A 91 9.85 -8.73 7.69
CA ALA A 91 8.42 -8.97 7.45
C ALA A 91 7.98 -8.50 6.04
N ALA A 92 8.60 -7.44 5.51
CA ALA A 92 8.30 -6.97 4.16
C ALA A 92 8.84 -7.93 3.08
N ARG A 93 10.04 -8.49 3.27
CA ARG A 93 10.60 -9.54 2.39
C ARG A 93 9.71 -10.78 2.39
N GLU A 94 9.26 -11.20 3.57
CA GLU A 94 8.39 -12.35 3.69
C GLU A 94 7.04 -12.13 3.00
N ALA A 95 6.43 -10.95 3.16
CA ALA A 95 5.21 -10.59 2.45
C ALA A 95 5.41 -10.59 0.92
N LEU A 96 6.53 -10.07 0.43
CA LEU A 96 6.87 -10.11 -1.00
C LEU A 96 7.00 -11.54 -1.54
N ALA A 97 7.67 -12.41 -0.78
CA ALA A 97 7.88 -13.80 -1.17
C ALA A 97 6.59 -14.64 -1.12
N SER A 98 5.74 -14.39 -0.11
CA SER A 98 4.54 -15.19 0.16
C SER A 98 3.29 -14.75 -0.62
N LEU A 99 3.24 -13.51 -1.11
CA LEU A 99 2.07 -12.94 -1.78
C LEU A 99 2.40 -12.41 -3.19
N PRO A 100 2.99 -13.23 -4.08
CA PRO A 100 3.38 -12.78 -5.42
C PRO A 100 2.16 -12.30 -6.21
N GLY A 101 2.31 -11.15 -6.87
CA GLY A 101 1.22 -10.54 -7.65
C GLY A 101 0.10 -9.88 -6.81
N ARG A 102 0.19 -9.92 -5.48
CA ARG A 102 -0.68 -9.18 -4.55
C ARG A 102 0.09 -8.10 -3.79
N VAL A 103 1.31 -8.43 -3.38
CA VAL A 103 2.29 -7.48 -2.86
C VAL A 103 3.30 -7.18 -3.95
N VAL A 104 3.43 -5.91 -4.34
CA VAL A 104 4.16 -5.49 -5.56
C VAL A 104 5.44 -4.70 -5.30
N GLY A 105 5.80 -4.53 -4.03
CA GLY A 105 7.05 -3.91 -3.61
C GLY A 105 7.01 -3.55 -2.14
N ILE A 106 7.87 -2.63 -1.74
CA ILE A 106 7.94 -2.13 -0.37
C ILE A 106 7.58 -0.65 -0.26
N LYS A 107 7.20 -0.25 0.96
CA LYS A 107 7.03 1.14 1.35
C LYS A 107 7.91 1.47 2.55
N LEU A 108 8.63 2.57 2.44
CA LEU A 108 9.20 3.31 3.57
C LEU A 108 8.62 4.73 3.54
N GLN A 109 8.18 5.26 4.68
CA GLN A 109 7.81 6.67 4.82
C GLN A 109 8.96 7.41 5.50
N CYS A 110 9.75 8.12 4.70
CA CYS A 110 10.90 8.89 5.18
C CYS A 110 10.43 10.24 5.76
N SER A 111 10.02 10.25 7.01
CA SER A 111 9.73 11.49 7.74
C SER A 111 10.32 11.45 9.14
N ASN A 112 10.63 12.63 9.69
CA ASN A 112 11.12 12.76 11.07
C ASN A 112 10.11 12.20 12.08
N THR A 113 8.82 12.36 11.80
CA THR A 113 7.74 11.81 12.64
C THR A 113 7.68 10.28 12.65
N ARG A 114 8.25 9.61 11.65
CA ARG A 114 8.26 8.14 11.55
C ARG A 114 9.59 7.51 11.92
N LEU A 115 10.69 8.18 11.56
CA LEU A 115 12.03 7.61 11.62
C LEU A 115 12.92 8.30 12.64
N ALA A 116 12.51 9.44 13.21
CA ALA A 116 13.35 10.29 14.04
C ALA A 116 14.73 10.49 13.38
N GLU A 117 15.82 10.18 14.06
CA GLU A 117 17.19 10.32 13.56
C GLU A 117 17.66 9.11 12.72
N ARG A 118 16.84 8.05 12.58
CA ARG A 118 17.23 6.77 11.96
C ARG A 118 17.01 6.73 10.44
N GLY A 119 16.78 7.88 9.80
CA GLY A 119 16.39 7.98 8.39
C GLY A 119 17.31 7.25 7.41
N LEU A 120 18.63 7.50 7.51
CA LEU A 120 19.61 6.86 6.62
C LEU A 120 19.67 5.35 6.80
N GLY A 121 19.72 4.87 8.05
CA GLY A 121 19.73 3.44 8.34
C GLY A 121 18.47 2.73 7.82
N ALA A 122 17.31 3.38 7.93
CA ALA A 122 16.06 2.85 7.40
C ALA A 122 16.08 2.74 5.86
N ILE A 123 16.66 3.72 5.16
CA ILE A 123 16.81 3.68 3.70
C ILE A 123 17.77 2.56 3.28
N GLU A 124 18.90 2.40 3.97
CA GLU A 124 19.85 1.31 3.67
C GLU A 124 19.21 -0.06 3.90
N ASN A 125 18.45 -0.23 4.97
CA ASN A 125 17.69 -1.46 5.19
C ASN A 125 16.64 -1.69 4.09
N ALA A 126 15.95 -0.63 3.63
CA ALA A 126 14.97 -0.74 2.54
C ALA A 126 15.60 -1.16 1.22
N LYS A 127 16.78 -0.63 0.88
CA LYS A 127 17.52 -1.03 -0.31
C LYS A 127 17.96 -2.49 -0.26
N ALA A 128 18.16 -3.01 0.94
CA ALA A 128 18.56 -4.39 1.11
C ALA A 128 17.38 -5.36 0.93
N VAL A 129 16.11 -4.92 1.05
CA VAL A 129 14.88 -5.75 0.95
C VAL A 129 14.71 -6.37 -0.42
#